data_AF-A0A7X6ANU0-F1
#
_entry.id   AF-A0A7X6ANU0-F1
#
_cell.length_a   1.000
_cell.length_b   1.000
_cell.length_c   1.000
_cell.angle_alpha   90.00
_cell.angle_beta   90.00
_cell.angle_gamma   90.00
#
_symmetry.space_group_name_H-M   'P 1'
#
loop_
_entity.id
_entity.type
_entity.pdbx_description
1 polymer ?
#
loop_
_entity_poly.entity_id
_entity_poly.type
_entity_poly.pdbx_seq_one_letter_code
_entity_poly.pdbx_strand_id
1 'polypeptide(L)' 'MAYPVFDPLFYFDQDGNWFPWLAESAEPVGDGSSWQVTLREGITFHDGTPLNADALIAQHTTILNDPIISLA' A
#
# COMPACT_ATOMS: atom_id res chain seq x y z
N MET A 1 -16.12 -0.13 4.60
CA MET A 1 -15.68 -1.51 4.28
C MET A 1 -15.41 -1.58 2.78
N ALA A 2 -14.14 -1.47 2.36
CA ALA A 2 -13.75 -1.31 0.95
C ALA A 2 -13.02 -2.54 0.36
N TYR A 3 -12.88 -3.61 1.16
CA TYR A 3 -12.18 -4.85 0.81
C TYR A 3 -12.61 -5.54 -0.50
N PRO A 4 -13.86 -5.50 -0.98
CA PRO A 4 -14.18 -6.16 -2.25
C PRO A 4 -13.63 -5.43 -3.48
N VAL A 5 -13.11 -4.20 -3.32
CA VAL A 5 -12.62 -3.36 -4.43
C VAL A 5 -11.15 -3.01 -4.31
N PHE A 6 -10.61 -2.97 -3.08
CA PHE A 6 -9.23 -2.57 -2.82
C PHE A 6 -8.50 -3.60 -1.95
N ASP A 7 -7.24 -3.83 -2.31
CA ASP A 7 -6.30 -4.66 -1.58
C ASP A 7 -5.23 -3.79 -0.89
N PRO A 8 -4.79 -4.12 0.34
CA PRO A 8 -3.74 -3.38 1.03
C PRO A 8 -2.33 -3.86 0.65
N LEU A 9 -1.31 -3.07 0.98
CA LEU A 9 0.09 -3.49 0.85
C LEU A 9 0.44 -4.66 1.77
N PHE A 10 -0.05 -4.61 3.01
CA PHE A 10 0.15 -5.60 4.06
C PHE A 10 -1.20 -6.00 4.65
N TYR A 11 -1.31 -7.25 5.06
CA TYR A 11 -2.48 -7.79 5.74
C TYR A 11 -2.08 -8.35 7.10
N PHE A 12 -3.05 -8.63 7.95
CA PHE A 12 -2.82 -9.30 9.22
C PHE A 12 -3.74 -10.51 9.36
N ASP A 13 -3.23 -11.58 9.96
CA ASP A 13 -4.01 -12.80 10.17
C ASP A 13 -4.93 -12.68 11.39
N GLN A 14 -5.64 -13.77 11.70
CA GLN A 14 -6.59 -13.82 12.82
C GLN A 14 -5.91 -13.65 14.19
N ASP A 15 -4.60 -13.93 14.25
CA ASP A 15 -3.76 -13.83 15.44
C ASP A 15 -3.05 -12.46 15.52
N GLY A 16 -3.26 -11.59 14.53
CA GLY A 16 -2.70 -10.24 14.46
C GLY A 16 -1.29 -10.19 13.88
N ASN A 17 -0.78 -11.26 13.29
CA ASN A 17 0.53 -11.25 12.65
C ASN A 17 0.45 -10.58 11.28
N TRP A 18 1.31 -9.61 11.05
CA TRP A 18 1.41 -8.91 9.76
C TRP A 18 2.15 -9.74 8.72
N PHE A 19 1.65 -9.72 7.48
CA PHE A 19 2.30 -10.34 6.33
C PHE A 19 2.12 -9.51 5.04
N PRO A 20 3.07 -9.61 4.08
CA PRO A 20 2.97 -8.90 2.80
C PRO A 20 1.79 -9.40 1.94
N TRP A 21 1.03 -8.47 1.35
CA TRP A 21 -0.08 -8.76 0.44
C TRP A 21 0.21 -8.26 -0.97
N LEU A 22 -0.05 -6.98 -1.30
CA LEU A 22 0.40 -6.39 -2.58
C LEU A 22 1.90 -6.06 -2.58
N ALA A 23 2.47 -5.81 -1.41
CA ALA A 23 3.92 -5.70 -1.26
C ALA A 23 4.57 -7.09 -1.25
N GLU A 24 5.82 -7.15 -1.68
CA GLU A 24 6.72 -8.29 -1.51
C GLU A 24 7.50 -8.16 -0.20
N SER A 25 8.02 -6.97 0.09
CA SER A 25 8.75 -6.68 1.32
C SER A 25 8.61 -5.21 1.75
N ALA A 26 8.92 -4.94 3.02
CA ALA A 26 9.20 -3.62 3.53
C ALA A 26 10.42 -3.67 4.45
N GLU A 27 11.41 -2.84 4.16
CA GLU A 27 12.67 -2.77 4.90
C GLU A 27 12.88 -1.36 5.44
N PRO A 28 13.21 -1.20 6.74
CA PRO A 28 13.50 0.12 7.30
C PRO A 28 14.80 0.67 6.71
N VAL A 29 14.80 1.97 6.42
CA VAL A 29 15.95 2.72 5.92
C VAL A 29 16.43 3.65 7.03
N GLY A 30 17.74 3.59 7.34
CA GLY A 30 18.35 4.46 8.34
C GLY A 30 17.85 4.19 9.76
N ASP A 31 17.28 5.22 10.39
CA ASP A 31 16.77 5.16 11.77
C ASP A 31 15.36 4.55 11.90
N GLY A 32 14.79 4.08 10.79
CA GLY A 32 13.44 3.50 10.75
C GLY A 32 12.32 4.52 10.53
N SER A 33 12.65 5.81 10.32
CA SER A 33 11.67 6.84 9.93
C SER A 33 11.31 6.77 8.45
N SER A 34 12.07 6.02 7.64
CA SER A 34 11.81 5.76 6.24
C SER A 34 11.79 4.27 5.98
N TRP A 35 10.96 3.82 5.05
CA TRP A 35 10.81 2.41 4.70
C TRP A 35 10.86 2.26 3.18
N GLN A 36 11.65 1.30 2.72
CA GLN A 36 11.65 0.88 1.33
C GLN A 36 10.65 -0.26 1.17
N VAL A 37 9.64 -0.06 0.32
CA VAL A 37 8.63 -1.07 0.00
C VAL A 37 8.87 -1.58 -1.41
N THR A 38 9.01 -2.89 -1.55
CA THR A 38 9.06 -3.57 -2.85
C THR A 38 7.67 -4.09 -3.18
N LEU A 39 7.16 -3.78 -4.38
CA LEU A 39 5.85 -4.24 -4.84
C LEU A 39 5.98 -5.55 -5.60
N ARG A 40 4.95 -6.40 -5.49
CA ARG A 40 4.86 -7.60 -6.34
C ARG A 40 4.70 -7.21 -7.81
N GLU A 41 5.44 -7.90 -8.68
CA GLU A 41 5.35 -7.71 -10.12
C GLU A 41 4.10 -8.36 -10.73
N GLY A 42 3.68 -7.86 -11.89
CA GLY A 42 2.63 -8.47 -12.71
C GLY A 42 1.19 -8.22 -12.22
N ILE A 43 0.99 -7.37 -11.20
CA ILE A 43 -0.34 -6.99 -10.73
C ILE A 43 -0.88 -5.83 -11.57
N THR A 44 -2.15 -5.92 -11.94
CA THR A 44 -2.89 -4.88 -12.67
C THR A 44 -4.16 -4.49 -11.92
N PHE A 45 -4.53 -3.21 -12.01
CA PHE A 45 -5.84 -2.75 -11.59
C PHE A 45 -6.96 -3.30 -12.50
N HIS A 46 -8.21 -3.12 -12.09
CA HIS A 46 -9.38 -3.61 -12.84
C HIS A 46 -9.53 -2.98 -14.23
N ASP A 47 -8.90 -1.83 -14.50
CA ASP A 47 -8.87 -1.17 -15.81
C ASP A 47 -7.70 -1.63 -16.71
N GLY A 48 -6.87 -2.56 -16.22
CA GLY A 48 -5.71 -3.10 -16.93
C GLY A 48 -4.42 -2.28 -16.77
N THR A 49 -4.45 -1.13 -16.08
CA THR A 49 -3.22 -0.39 -15.76
C THR A 49 -2.35 -1.17 -14.76
N PRO A 50 -1.02 -1.14 -14.88
CA PRO A 50 -0.14 -1.86 -13.97
C PRO A 50 -0.09 -1.19 -12.59
N LEU A 51 -0.01 -2.00 -11.53
CA LEU A 51 0.37 -1.52 -10.21
C LEU A 51 1.88 -1.22 -10.20
N ASN A 52 2.25 0.02 -9.90
CA ASN A 52 3.64 0.44 -9.75
C ASN A 52 3.79 1.50 -8.64
N ALA A 53 5.04 1.89 -8.36
CA ALA A 53 5.35 2.86 -7.31
C ALA A 53 4.68 4.23 -7.54
N ASP A 54 4.62 4.69 -8.80
CA ASP A 54 4.01 6.00 -9.13
C ASP A 54 2.51 6.03 -8.80
N ALA A 55 1.78 4.95 -9.10
CA ALA A 55 0.37 4.82 -8.77
C ALA A 55 0.13 4.89 -7.25
N LEU A 56 1.01 4.26 -6.47
CA LEU A 56 0.98 4.29 -5.01
C LEU A 56 1.31 5.68 -4.44
N ILE A 57 2.34 6.34 -4.97
CA ILE A 57 2.71 7.70 -4.58
C ILE A 57 1.55 8.66 -4.87
N ALA A 58 0.91 8.53 -6.03
CA ALA A 58 -0.25 9.34 -6.40
C ALA A 58 -1.39 9.13 -5.39
N GLN A 59 -1.76 7.88 -5.11
CA GLN A 59 -2.81 7.54 -4.14
C GLN A 59 -2.51 8.08 -2.74
N HIS A 60 -1.28 7.90 -2.24
CA HIS A 60 -0.89 8.39 -0.92
C HIS A 60 -0.89 9.92 -0.86
N THR A 61 -0.39 10.59 -1.90
CA THR A 61 -0.40 12.06 -2.02
C THR A 61 -1.82 12.61 -2.06
N THR A 62 -2.74 11.95 -2.76
CA THR A 62 -4.16 12.32 -2.79
C THR A 62 -4.78 12.23 -1.39
N ILE A 63 -4.53 11.13 -0.67
CA ILE A 63 -5.08 10.95 0.68
C ILE A 63 -4.54 11.97 1.66
N LEU A 64 -3.22 12.23 1.66
CA LEU A 64 -2.60 13.20 2.56
C LEU A 64 -3.14 14.62 2.34
N ASN A 65 -3.47 14.96 1.10
CA ASN A 65 -4.02 16.26 0.73
C ASN A 65 -5.56 16.33 0.84
N ASP A 66 -6.24 15.22 1.13
CA ASP A 66 -7.69 15.20 1.29
C ASP A 66 -8.07 15.79 2.67
N PRO A 67 -8.86 16.88 2.71
CA PRO A 67 -9.16 17.59 3.95
C PRO A 67 -10.06 16.81 4.91
N ILE A 68 -10.70 15.72 4.46
CA ILE A 68 -11.57 14.87 5.27
C ILE A 68 -10.85 13.61 5.72
N ILE A 69 -10.10 12.95 4.82
CA ILE A 69 -9.44 11.67 5.11
C ILE A 69 -8.15 11.85 5.92
N SER A 70 -7.43 12.96 5.72
CA SER A 70 -6.14 13.23 6.37
C SER A 70 -6.24 13.59 7.87
N LEU A 71 -7.46 13.74 8.41
CA LEU A 71 -7.71 14.12 9.82
C LEU A 71 -8.03 12.94 10.75
N ALA A 72 -8.05 11.70 10.23
CA ALA A 72 -8.40 10.49 10.97
C ALA A 72 -7.17 9.78 11.55
#